data_AF-A0A3D3B8V7-F1
#
_entry.id   AF-A0A3D3B8V7-F1
#
_cell.length_a   1.000
_cell.length_b   1.000
_cell.length_c   1.000
_cell.angle_alpha   90.00
_cell.angle_beta   90.00
_cell.angle_gamma   90.00
#
_symmetry.space_group_name_H-M   'P 1'
#
loop_
_entity.id
_entity.type
_entity.pdbx_description
1 polymer ?
#
loop_
_entity_poly.entity_id
_entity_poly.type
_entity_poly.pdbx_seq_one_letter_code
_entity_poly.pdbx_strand_id
1 'polypeptide(L)'
;MSDALNRGQIVILNGVPRSGKASIAKAIQNRFPGLWVNLDLDTADRFLPGIGLHQGGKRPDLQNTLPLFLAARWESIALYSRLGLNVVADLGLDGGYPRAPGLISDCARRMAGFPVLFVRVLCSLETARRRGRGEPGRKGLHLRTDDEHAASSQSGRSDREVQRPRLFDMTVNTDVLTSLECADAILERLDRGIPRPTALERAAALD
;
A
#
# COMPACT_ATOMS: atom_id res chain seq x y z
N MET A 1 -18.98 11.49 -27.05
CA MET A 1 -19.49 10.22 -26.49
C MET A 1 -18.42 9.63 -25.60
N SER A 2 -18.81 9.11 -24.43
CA SER A 2 -18.10 9.18 -23.15
C SER A 2 -16.80 8.38 -23.02
N ASP A 3 -15.70 9.08 -22.73
CA ASP A 3 -14.42 8.52 -22.23
C ASP A 3 -14.51 8.05 -20.75
N ALA A 4 -15.72 8.06 -20.18
CA ALA A 4 -16.03 7.75 -18.78
C ALA A 4 -16.47 6.29 -18.54
N LEU A 5 -16.58 5.47 -19.59
CA LEU A 5 -16.70 4.01 -19.49
C LEU A 5 -15.44 3.45 -20.19
N ASN A 6 -14.36 3.09 -19.52
CA ASN A 6 -14.32 1.87 -18.72
C ASN A 6 -12.98 1.79 -17.97
N ARG A 7 -12.69 2.76 -17.08
CA ARG A 7 -11.44 2.69 -16.30
C ARG A 7 -11.47 1.46 -15.39
N GLY A 8 -10.40 0.68 -15.42
CA GLY A 8 -10.22 -0.45 -14.50
C GLY A 8 -10.13 0.03 -13.05
N GLN A 9 -10.65 -0.76 -12.12
CA GLN A 9 -10.60 -0.47 -10.69
C GLN A 9 -9.17 -0.55 -10.16
N ILE A 10 -8.86 0.30 -9.17
CA ILE A 10 -7.55 0.30 -8.51
C ILE A 10 -7.74 0.03 -7.03
N VAL A 11 -7.06 -0.99 -6.51
CA VAL A 11 -6.95 -1.26 -5.06
C VAL A 11 -5.51 -1.01 -4.64
N ILE A 12 -5.31 -0.07 -3.72
CA ILE A 12 -3.99 0.19 -3.15
C ILE A 12 -3.96 -0.39 -1.73
N LEU A 13 -3.08 -1.36 -1.49
CA LEU A 13 -2.86 -1.98 -0.19
C LEU A 13 -1.63 -1.35 0.47
N ASN A 14 -1.79 -0.63 1.57
CA ASN A 14 -0.66 -0.10 2.34
C ASN A 14 -0.64 -0.67 3.76
N GLY A 15 0.54 -1.05 4.22
CA GLY A 15 0.71 -1.55 5.57
C GLY A 15 2.14 -2.00 5.83
N VAL A 16 2.40 -2.32 7.10
CA VAL A 16 3.76 -2.71 7.51
C VAL A 16 4.23 -3.94 6.75
N PRO A 17 5.54 -4.15 6.67
CA PRO A 17 6.06 -5.32 6.00
C PRO A 17 5.67 -6.64 6.68
N ARG A 18 5.44 -7.69 5.88
CA ARG A 18 4.83 -8.97 6.32
C ARG A 18 3.42 -8.85 6.92
N SER A 19 2.73 -7.72 6.67
CA SER A 19 1.31 -7.59 7.00
C SER A 19 0.38 -8.43 6.13
N GLY A 20 0.89 -9.11 5.09
CA GLY A 20 0.07 -9.98 4.24
C GLY A 20 -0.48 -9.32 2.97
N LYS A 21 -0.03 -8.11 2.61
CA LYS A 21 -0.45 -7.40 1.39
C LYS A 21 -0.32 -8.26 0.12
N ALA A 22 0.84 -8.87 -0.11
CA ALA A 22 1.07 -9.72 -1.29
C ALA A 22 0.13 -10.94 -1.32
N SER A 23 -0.19 -11.52 -0.15
CA SER A 23 -1.16 -12.62 -0.06
C SER A 23 -2.58 -12.15 -0.36
N ILE A 24 -2.96 -10.95 0.08
CA ILE A 24 -4.25 -10.33 -0.25
C ILE A 24 -4.31 -9.99 -1.75
N ALA A 25 -3.25 -9.41 -2.32
CA ALA A 25 -3.17 -9.10 -3.74
C ALA A 25 -3.33 -10.36 -4.60
N LYS A 26 -2.68 -11.46 -4.22
CA LYS A 26 -2.86 -12.76 -4.87
C LYS A 26 -4.29 -13.28 -4.75
N ALA A 27 -4.92 -13.13 -3.58
CA ALA A 27 -6.32 -13.51 -3.40
C ALA A 27 -7.27 -12.67 -4.28
N ILE A 28 -7.02 -11.36 -4.40
CA ILE A 28 -7.74 -10.46 -5.32
C ILE A 28 -7.62 -10.98 -6.76
N GLN A 29 -6.40 -11.22 -7.23
CA GLN A 29 -6.15 -11.70 -8.60
C GLN A 29 -6.87 -13.01 -8.94
N ASN A 30 -7.00 -13.90 -7.96
CA ASN A 30 -7.59 -15.22 -8.16
C ASN A 30 -9.12 -15.23 -8.05
N ARG A 31 -9.73 -14.24 -7.39
CA ARG A 31 -11.13 -14.32 -6.95
C ARG A 31 -12.01 -13.21 -7.50
N PHE A 32 -11.44 -12.04 -7.79
CA PHE A 32 -12.26 -10.92 -8.25
C PHE A 32 -12.64 -11.13 -9.72
N PRO A 33 -13.84 -10.67 -10.13
CA PRO A 33 -14.20 -10.70 -11.54
C PRO A 33 -13.28 -9.77 -12.37
N GLY A 34 -13.07 -10.15 -13.63
CA GLY A 34 -12.21 -9.42 -14.56
C GLY A 34 -10.72 -9.70 -14.39
N LEU A 35 -9.89 -9.04 -15.19
CA LEU A 35 -8.44 -9.22 -15.17
C LEU A 35 -7.78 -8.24 -14.18
N TRP A 36 -7.10 -8.79 -13.19
CA TRP A 36 -6.38 -8.04 -12.15
C TRP A 36 -4.87 -8.21 -12.28
N VAL A 37 -4.18 -7.08 -12.49
CA VAL A 37 -2.71 -7.02 -12.51
C VAL A 37 -2.22 -6.61 -11.13
N ASN A 38 -1.34 -7.41 -10.53
CA ASN A 38 -0.63 -6.98 -9.33
C ASN A 38 0.61 -6.16 -9.72
N LEU A 39 0.68 -4.93 -9.22
CA LEU A 39 1.80 -4.04 -9.33
C LEU A 39 2.44 -3.87 -7.95
N ASP A 40 3.30 -4.82 -7.57
CA ASP A 40 4.03 -4.79 -6.31
C ASP A 40 5.13 -3.72 -6.28
N LEU A 41 5.37 -3.11 -5.13
CA LEU A 41 6.55 -2.26 -4.93
C LEU A 41 7.79 -3.07 -4.53
N ASP A 42 7.61 -4.31 -4.06
CA ASP A 42 8.68 -5.17 -3.58
C ASP A 42 9.50 -5.84 -4.72
N THR A 43 8.97 -5.99 -5.95
CA THR A 43 9.76 -6.58 -7.06
C THR A 43 10.92 -5.69 -7.51
N ALA A 44 10.88 -4.38 -7.23
CA ALA A 44 12.02 -3.49 -7.44
C ALA A 44 13.27 -3.98 -6.68
N ASP A 45 13.12 -4.60 -5.50
CA ASP A 45 14.25 -5.12 -4.71
C ASP A 45 14.95 -6.31 -5.37
N ARG A 46 14.26 -7.04 -6.27
CA ARG A 46 14.86 -8.15 -7.02
C ARG A 46 15.82 -7.66 -8.11
N PHE A 47 15.52 -6.49 -8.67
CA PHE A 47 16.31 -5.87 -9.73
C PHE A 47 17.28 -4.81 -9.20
N LEU A 48 17.00 -4.25 -8.03
CA LEU A 48 17.79 -3.20 -7.38
C LEU A 48 17.85 -3.45 -5.86
N PRO A 49 18.61 -4.46 -5.41
CA PRO A 49 18.72 -4.79 -4.00
C PRO A 49 19.22 -3.58 -3.20
N GLY A 50 18.41 -3.17 -2.22
CA GLY A 50 18.74 -2.07 -1.29
C GLY A 50 18.02 -0.75 -1.55
N ILE A 51 17.21 -0.57 -2.61
CA ILE A 51 16.42 0.68 -2.80
C ILE A 51 15.50 1.00 -1.63
N GLY A 52 15.25 0.04 -0.75
CA GLY A 52 14.71 0.31 0.58
C GLY A 52 13.19 0.47 0.55
N LEU A 53 12.51 -0.35 -0.25
CA LEU A 53 11.05 -0.52 -0.13
C LEU A 53 10.69 -1.68 0.80
N HIS A 54 11.61 -2.64 1.02
CA HIS A 54 11.71 -3.33 2.29
C HIS A 54 13.16 -3.78 2.66
N GLN A 55 13.40 -3.97 3.96
CA GLN A 55 14.58 -4.60 4.60
C GLN A 55 15.85 -3.77 4.80
N GLY A 56 15.86 -2.87 5.80
CA GLY A 56 17.04 -2.59 6.65
C GLY A 56 18.33 -2.06 6.00
N GLY A 57 18.41 -1.98 4.68
CA GLY A 57 19.48 -1.36 3.93
C GLY A 57 19.13 0.10 3.76
N LYS A 58 19.71 0.95 4.60
CA LYS A 58 19.74 2.38 4.30
C LYS A 58 20.61 2.54 3.05
N ARG A 59 19.98 2.74 1.88
CA ARG A 59 20.64 3.26 0.66
C ARG A 59 20.38 4.76 0.57
N PRO A 60 21.07 5.59 1.38
CA PRO A 60 20.92 7.03 1.31
C PRO A 60 21.21 7.58 -0.10
N ASP A 61 22.05 6.89 -0.87
CA ASP A 61 22.34 7.18 -2.27
C ASP A 61 21.10 7.12 -3.19
N LEU A 62 20.03 6.44 -2.78
CA LEU A 62 18.81 6.27 -3.58
C LEU A 62 17.63 7.12 -3.09
N GLN A 63 17.78 7.84 -1.98
CA GLN A 63 16.71 8.67 -1.41
C GLN A 63 16.21 9.74 -2.40
N ASN A 64 17.10 10.30 -3.20
CA ASN A 64 16.77 11.31 -4.21
C ASN A 64 16.05 10.72 -5.43
N THR A 65 16.22 9.42 -5.69
CA THR A 65 15.61 8.73 -6.85
C THR A 65 14.26 8.12 -6.50
N LEU A 66 13.97 7.88 -5.22
CA LEU A 66 12.71 7.28 -4.80
C LEU A 66 11.46 8.04 -5.27
N PRO A 67 11.38 9.39 -5.18
CA PRO A 67 10.22 10.12 -5.70
C PRO A 67 9.95 9.85 -7.18
N LEU A 68 11.02 9.76 -7.99
CA LEU A 68 10.90 9.43 -9.41
C LEU A 68 10.40 8.00 -9.64
N PHE A 69 10.92 7.02 -8.89
CA PHE A 69 10.44 5.64 -8.96
C PHE A 69 8.96 5.51 -8.58
N LEU A 70 8.54 6.18 -7.51
CA LEU A 70 7.14 6.17 -7.08
C LEU A 70 6.24 6.88 -8.09
N ALA A 71 6.68 8.03 -8.64
CA ALA A 71 5.97 8.70 -9.72
C ALA A 71 5.77 7.79 -10.95
N ALA A 72 6.83 7.12 -11.41
CA ALA A 72 6.73 6.17 -12.53
C ALA A 72 5.78 5.00 -12.21
N ARG A 73 5.73 4.56 -10.94
CA ARG A 73 4.79 3.53 -10.50
C ARG A 73 3.34 4.01 -10.54
N TRP A 74 3.07 5.22 -10.04
CA TRP A 74 1.74 5.83 -10.11
C TRP A 74 1.28 5.97 -11.56
N GLU A 75 2.14 6.45 -12.45
CA GLU A 75 1.81 6.54 -13.88
C GLU A 75 1.55 5.17 -14.51
N SER A 76 2.30 4.14 -14.09
CA SER A 76 2.05 2.77 -14.53
C SER A 76 0.65 2.31 -14.10
N ILE A 77 0.30 2.44 -12.81
CA ILE A 77 -1.03 2.10 -12.29
C ILE A 77 -2.14 2.83 -13.06
N ALA A 78 -1.97 4.15 -13.28
CA ALA A 78 -2.90 4.95 -14.05
C ALA A 78 -3.06 4.46 -15.50
N LEU A 79 -1.96 4.07 -16.15
CA LEU A 79 -1.98 3.54 -17.52
C LEU A 79 -2.79 2.23 -17.61
N TYR A 80 -2.53 1.26 -16.73
CA TYR A 80 -3.29 0.00 -16.71
C TYR A 80 -4.79 0.26 -16.54
N SER A 81 -5.15 1.13 -15.59
CA SER A 81 -6.56 1.49 -15.36
C SER A 81 -7.18 2.21 -16.57
N ARG A 82 -6.48 3.15 -17.22
CA ARG A 82 -6.96 3.82 -18.44
C ARG A 82 -7.23 2.83 -19.58
N LEU A 83 -6.47 1.73 -19.66
CA LEU A 83 -6.67 0.65 -20.63
C LEU A 83 -7.75 -0.36 -20.22
N GLY A 84 -8.47 -0.12 -19.11
CA GLY A 84 -9.54 -0.98 -18.62
C GLY A 84 -9.08 -2.19 -17.80
N LEU A 85 -7.80 -2.25 -17.44
CA LEU A 85 -7.27 -3.32 -16.59
C LEU A 85 -7.40 -2.95 -15.12
N ASN A 86 -7.90 -3.88 -14.30
CA ASN A 86 -7.95 -3.68 -12.86
C ASN A 86 -6.54 -3.86 -12.28
N VAL A 87 -6.23 -3.09 -11.25
CA VAL A 87 -4.91 -3.07 -10.63
C VAL A 87 -5.05 -3.27 -9.13
N VAL A 88 -4.28 -4.20 -8.58
CA VAL A 88 -3.96 -4.21 -7.16
C VAL A 88 -2.50 -3.80 -7.00
N ALA A 89 -2.21 -2.84 -6.13
CA ALA A 89 -0.86 -2.41 -5.83
C ALA A 89 -0.57 -2.61 -4.35
N ASP A 90 0.44 -3.41 -4.01
CA ASP A 90 0.91 -3.55 -2.64
C ASP A 90 2.08 -2.60 -2.34
N LEU A 91 1.89 -1.77 -1.29
CA LEU A 91 2.81 -0.71 -0.92
C LEU A 91 3.36 -0.92 0.49
N GLY A 92 4.68 -0.75 0.63
CA GLY A 92 5.40 -0.78 1.91
C GLY A 92 5.63 0.60 2.55
N LEU A 93 4.77 1.61 2.30
CA LEU A 93 5.04 3.00 2.71
C LEU A 93 5.11 3.19 4.23
N ASP A 94 4.43 2.33 5.01
CA ASP A 94 4.46 2.35 6.48
C ASP A 94 5.74 1.69 7.08
N GLY A 95 6.68 1.24 6.24
CA GLY A 95 7.84 0.41 6.62
C GLY A 95 9.07 1.15 7.15
N GLY A 96 8.96 2.43 7.55
CA GLY A 96 10.07 3.19 8.13
C GLY A 96 10.87 4.05 7.14
N TYR A 97 10.26 4.45 6.02
CA TYR A 97 10.88 5.45 5.15
C TYR A 97 10.98 6.80 5.90
N PRO A 98 12.11 7.53 5.86
CA PRO A 98 12.15 8.90 6.36
C PRO A 98 11.06 9.66 5.63
N ARG A 99 10.03 10.09 6.37
CA ARG A 99 8.79 10.71 5.88
C ARG A 99 9.09 11.62 4.68
N ALA A 100 9.03 11.11 3.46
CA ALA A 100 9.11 11.95 2.27
C ALA A 100 7.79 12.70 2.26
N PRO A 101 7.79 14.00 2.57
CA PRO A 101 6.57 14.78 2.60
C PRO A 101 5.97 14.73 1.19
N GLY A 102 4.66 14.51 1.10
CA GLY A 102 3.96 14.60 -0.18
C GLY A 102 3.97 13.33 -1.06
N LEU A 103 4.45 12.16 -0.61
CA LEU A 103 4.28 10.93 -1.40
C LEU A 103 2.81 10.56 -1.60
N ILE A 104 2.01 10.66 -0.53
CA ILE A 104 0.57 10.43 -0.60
C ILE A 104 -0.11 11.54 -1.41
N SER A 105 0.36 12.79 -1.29
CA SER A 105 -0.20 13.89 -2.07
C SER A 105 0.13 13.79 -3.56
N ASP A 106 1.33 13.32 -3.93
CA ASP A 106 1.70 13.03 -5.32
C ASP A 106 0.85 11.89 -5.89
N CYS A 107 0.67 10.81 -5.11
CA CYS A 107 -0.27 9.74 -5.45
C CYS A 107 -1.67 10.31 -5.66
N ALA A 108 -2.17 11.13 -4.75
CA ALA A 108 -3.49 11.73 -4.80
C ALA A 108 -3.71 12.59 -6.05
N ARG A 109 -2.73 13.45 -6.40
CA ARG A 109 -2.77 14.26 -7.62
C ARG A 109 -2.82 13.39 -8.88
N ARG A 110 -1.96 12.37 -8.98
CA ARG A 110 -1.90 11.49 -10.17
C ARG A 110 -3.12 10.58 -10.31
N MET A 111 -3.70 10.19 -9.19
CA MET A 111 -4.89 9.33 -9.13
C MET A 111 -6.22 10.11 -9.17
N ALA A 112 -6.18 11.43 -9.36
CA ALA A 112 -7.39 12.24 -9.43
C ALA A 112 -8.34 11.74 -10.54
N GLY A 113 -9.60 11.51 -10.18
CA GLY A 113 -10.63 10.98 -11.08
C GLY A 113 -10.53 9.49 -11.42
N PHE A 114 -9.61 8.74 -10.80
CA PHE A 114 -9.55 7.28 -10.94
C PHE A 114 -10.42 6.56 -9.88
N PRO A 115 -10.96 5.37 -10.20
CA PRO A 115 -11.69 4.55 -9.24
C PRO A 115 -10.73 3.83 -8.27
N VAL A 116 -10.17 4.59 -7.33
CA VAL A 116 -9.18 4.09 -6.36
C VAL A 116 -9.80 3.81 -5.00
N LEU A 117 -9.63 2.59 -4.50
CA LEU A 117 -9.89 2.22 -3.12
C LEU A 117 -8.57 2.10 -2.36
N PHE A 118 -8.33 3.00 -1.40
CA PHE A 118 -7.12 2.98 -0.59
C PHE A 118 -7.32 2.20 0.72
N VAL A 119 -6.62 1.09 0.88
CA VAL A 119 -6.81 0.11 1.94
C VAL A 119 -5.62 0.09 2.89
N ARG A 120 -5.90 0.23 4.19
CA ARG A 120 -4.91 -0.05 5.24
C ARG A 120 -4.91 -1.53 5.60
N VAL A 121 -3.73 -2.15 5.65
CA VAL A 121 -3.54 -3.54 6.09
C VAL A 121 -2.85 -3.54 7.44
N LEU A 122 -3.64 -3.76 8.49
CA LEU A 122 -3.16 -3.89 9.87
C LEU A 122 -2.56 -5.28 10.11
N CYS A 123 -1.49 -5.30 10.89
CA CYS A 123 -0.81 -6.49 11.37
C CYS A 123 0.02 -6.11 12.60
N SER A 124 -0.12 -6.87 13.68
CA SER A 124 0.71 -6.71 14.86
C SER A 124 2.17 -7.03 14.54
N LEU A 125 3.08 -6.34 15.24
CA LEU A 125 4.51 -6.59 15.13
C LEU A 125 4.87 -8.03 15.47
N GLU A 126 4.17 -8.63 16.43
CA GLU A 126 4.35 -10.03 16.83
C GLU A 126 3.99 -10.98 15.68
N THR A 127 2.81 -10.81 15.06
CA THR A 127 2.40 -11.62 13.90
C THR A 127 3.38 -11.44 12.73
N ALA A 128 3.79 -10.21 12.43
CA ALA A 128 4.75 -9.94 11.37
C ALA A 128 6.12 -10.63 11.64
N ARG A 129 6.60 -10.58 12.88
CA ARG A 129 7.82 -11.27 13.33
C ARG A 129 7.69 -12.79 13.21
N ARG A 130 6.57 -13.36 13.66
CA ARG A 130 6.27 -14.80 13.56
C ARG A 130 6.31 -15.29 12.12
N ARG A 131 5.63 -14.59 11.21
CA ARG A 131 5.63 -14.89 9.76
C ARG A 131 7.04 -14.87 9.19
N GLY A 132 7.86 -13.91 9.61
CA GLY A 132 9.25 -13.79 9.17
C GLY A 132 10.17 -14.94 9.57
N ARG A 133 9.91 -15.62 10.69
CA ARG A 133 10.72 -16.76 11.16
C ARG A 133 10.49 -18.03 10.33
N GLY A 134 9.36 -18.13 9.63
CA GLY A 134 8.94 -19.30 8.88
C GLY A 134 9.39 -19.35 7.42
N GLU A 135 10.01 -18.30 6.87
CA GLU A 135 10.47 -18.27 5.46
C GLU A 135 11.87 -18.91 5.30
N PRO A 136 12.01 -20.09 4.66
CA PRO A 136 13.31 -20.70 4.37
C PRO A 136 14.06 -19.89 3.31
N GLY A 137 15.36 -19.63 3.51
CA GLY A 137 16.20 -18.86 2.57
C GLY A 137 16.36 -17.36 2.91
N ARG A 138 15.68 -16.86 3.95
CA ARG A 138 15.87 -15.49 4.49
C ARG A 138 16.37 -15.48 5.95
N LYS A 139 16.97 -16.59 6.39
CA LYS A 139 17.66 -16.73 7.67
C LYS A 139 18.97 -15.91 7.65
N GLY A 140 18.88 -14.58 7.79
CA GLY A 140 20.07 -13.72 7.79
C GLY A 140 19.83 -12.25 8.11
N LEU A 141 18.73 -11.66 7.66
CA LEU A 141 18.42 -10.27 8.00
C LEU A 141 17.60 -10.21 9.29
N HIS A 142 18.31 -10.29 10.41
CA HIS A 142 17.76 -9.92 11.71
C HIS A 142 17.13 -8.54 11.59
N LEU A 143 15.92 -8.41 12.15
CA LEU A 143 15.33 -7.13 12.52
C LEU A 143 16.27 -6.43 13.51
N ARG A 144 17.34 -5.80 13.02
CA ARG A 144 17.93 -4.61 13.62
C ARG A 144 17.19 -3.40 13.06
N THR A 145 15.88 -3.39 13.26
CA THR A 145 15.20 -2.11 13.45
C THR A 145 15.36 -1.83 14.92
N ASP A 146 16.23 -0.87 15.22
CA ASP A 146 16.38 -0.30 16.56
C ASP A 146 15.00 -0.19 17.22
N ASP A 147 14.91 -0.69 18.46
CA ASP A 147 13.70 -0.84 19.26
C ASP A 147 12.90 0.47 19.47
N GLU A 148 13.38 1.60 18.94
CA GLU A 148 12.75 2.91 19.03
C GLU A 148 11.71 3.20 17.92
N HIS A 149 11.82 2.60 16.73
CA HIS A 149 10.92 2.98 15.63
C HIS A 149 9.59 2.21 15.63
N ALA A 150 9.59 0.97 16.13
CA ALA A 150 8.36 0.19 16.28
C ALA A 150 7.51 0.65 17.48
N ALA A 151 8.14 1.26 18.50
CA ALA A 151 7.45 1.80 19.68
C ALA A 151 6.75 3.15 19.41
N SER A 152 7.21 3.92 18.41
CA SER A 152 6.68 5.27 18.11
C SER A 152 5.29 5.31 17.46
N SER A 153 4.68 4.16 17.15
CA SER A 153 3.33 4.09 16.58
C SER A 153 2.24 3.65 17.56
N GLN A 154 2.56 3.48 18.85
CA GLN A 154 1.60 3.08 19.88
C GLN A 154 1.56 3.95 21.15
N SER A 155 2.32 5.04 21.26
CA SER A 155 2.28 5.90 22.45
C SER A 155 2.24 7.40 22.09
N GLY A 156 1.13 8.05 22.48
CA GLY A 156 1.00 9.52 22.47
C GLY A 156 0.14 10.08 21.34
N ARG A 157 -1.18 9.79 21.38
CA ARG A 157 -2.19 10.57 20.64
C ARG A 157 -2.15 12.02 21.13
N SER A 158 -1.50 12.90 20.37
CA SER A 158 -1.67 14.34 20.51
C SER A 158 -2.86 14.78 19.64
N ASP A 159 -3.58 15.82 20.07
CA ASP A 159 -4.75 16.40 19.39
C ASP A 159 -4.58 16.67 17.88
N ARG A 160 -3.34 16.71 17.37
CA ARG A 160 -3.01 16.80 15.94
C ARG A 160 -3.44 15.60 15.11
N GLU A 161 -3.59 14.41 15.69
CA GLU A 161 -3.97 13.20 14.95
C GLU A 161 -5.48 13.15 14.64
N VAL A 162 -6.30 13.87 15.43
CA VAL A 162 -7.74 14.00 15.24
C VAL A 162 -8.09 14.89 14.04
N GLN A 163 -7.20 15.83 13.69
CA GLN A 163 -7.33 16.67 12.48
C GLN A 163 -6.75 16.02 11.22
N ARG A 164 -6.12 14.84 11.30
CA ARG A 164 -5.63 14.16 10.08
C ARG A 164 -6.83 13.56 9.34
N PRO A 165 -6.97 13.78 8.02
CA PRO A 165 -8.00 13.11 7.25
C PRO A 165 -7.84 11.61 7.44
N ARG A 166 -8.96 10.87 7.42
CA ARG A 166 -8.91 9.41 7.34
C ARG A 166 -8.06 9.05 6.12
N LEU A 167 -6.83 8.59 6.35
CA LEU A 167 -5.82 8.38 5.30
C LEU A 167 -6.15 7.20 4.38
N PHE A 168 -7.22 6.46 4.70
CA PHE A 168 -7.64 5.26 3.98
C PHE A 168 -9.17 5.24 3.87
N ASP A 169 -9.67 4.57 2.83
CA ASP A 169 -11.09 4.38 2.57
C ASP A 169 -11.65 3.18 3.33
N MET A 170 -10.80 2.19 3.62
CA MET A 170 -11.13 1.06 4.48
C MET A 170 -9.88 0.50 5.16
N THR A 171 -10.09 -0.40 6.12
CA THR A 171 -9.01 -1.08 6.85
C THR A 171 -9.36 -2.56 6.99
N VAL A 172 -8.36 -3.41 6.77
CA VAL A 172 -8.43 -4.86 7.02
C VAL A 172 -7.36 -5.24 8.05
N ASN A 173 -7.63 -6.24 8.88
CA ASN A 173 -6.71 -6.67 9.93
C ASN A 173 -6.34 -8.14 9.78
N THR A 174 -5.08 -8.40 9.43
CA THR A 174 -4.57 -9.75 9.20
C THR A 174 -4.13 -10.50 10.46
N ASP A 175 -4.28 -9.89 11.65
CA ASP A 175 -4.20 -10.63 12.91
C ASP A 175 -5.44 -11.50 13.14
N VAL A 176 -6.58 -11.08 12.60
CA VAL A 176 -7.89 -11.73 12.84
C VAL A 176 -8.56 -12.25 11.57
N LEU A 177 -8.21 -11.70 10.40
CA LEU A 177 -8.70 -12.16 9.10
C LEU A 177 -7.60 -12.87 8.32
N THR A 178 -7.98 -13.91 7.59
CA THR A 178 -7.17 -14.52 6.54
C THR A 178 -7.04 -13.58 5.33
N SER A 179 -6.10 -13.87 4.42
CA SER A 179 -5.95 -13.08 3.19
C SER A 179 -7.15 -13.18 2.26
N LEU A 180 -7.87 -14.32 2.30
CA LEU A 180 -9.08 -14.53 1.53
C LEU A 180 -10.24 -13.69 2.08
N GLU A 181 -10.45 -13.71 3.40
CA GLU A 181 -11.48 -12.88 4.06
C GLU A 181 -11.19 -11.38 3.89
N CYS A 182 -9.92 -10.97 3.92
CA CYS A 182 -9.53 -9.60 3.59
C CYS A 182 -9.92 -9.24 2.14
N ALA A 183 -9.68 -10.14 1.19
CA ALA A 183 -10.06 -9.91 -0.21
C ALA A 183 -11.58 -9.85 -0.38
N ASP A 184 -12.33 -10.72 0.30
CA ASP A 184 -13.80 -10.69 0.30
C ASP A 184 -14.36 -9.36 0.83
N ALA A 185 -13.80 -8.85 1.93
CA ALA A 185 -14.19 -7.56 2.48
C ALA A 185 -13.88 -6.40 1.51
N ILE A 186 -12.79 -6.50 0.74
CA ILE A 186 -12.44 -5.51 -0.29
C ILE A 186 -13.42 -5.59 -1.47
N LEU A 187 -13.78 -6.80 -1.91
CA LEU A 187 -14.75 -7.00 -3.00
C LEU A 187 -16.11 -6.42 -2.61
N GLU A 188 -16.60 -6.77 -1.42
CA GLU A 188 -17.85 -6.24 -0.89
C GLU A 188 -17.82 -4.70 -0.79
N ARG A 189 -16.67 -4.12 -0.42
CA ARG A 189 -16.50 -2.66 -0.42
C ARG A 189 -16.60 -2.08 -1.83
N LEU A 190 -16.01 -2.71 -2.83
CA LEU A 190 -16.07 -2.28 -4.23
C LEU A 190 -17.50 -2.38 -4.78
N ASP A 191 -18.22 -3.46 -4.49
CA ASP A 191 -19.61 -3.67 -4.92
C ASP A 191 -20.55 -2.63 -4.32
N ARG A 192 -20.32 -2.23 -3.06
CA ARG A 192 -21.04 -1.13 -2.40
C ARG A 192 -20.63 0.27 -2.90
N GLY A 193 -19.58 0.38 -3.71
CA GLY A 193 -19.06 1.63 -4.29
C GLY A 193 -18.11 2.40 -3.37
N ILE A 194 -17.01 2.95 -3.93
CA ILE A 194 -15.94 3.63 -3.19
C ILE A 194 -16.46 4.88 -2.45
N PRO A 195 -16.08 5.14 -1.17
CA PRO A 195 -16.63 6.26 -0.42
C PRO A 195 -16.14 7.59 -0.99
N ARG A 196 -17.01 8.60 -1.00
CA ARG A 196 -16.72 9.95 -1.52
C ARG A 196 -16.90 10.99 -0.41
N PRO A 197 -15.97 11.97 -0.26
CA PRO A 197 -14.68 12.03 -0.93
C PRO A 197 -13.80 10.83 -0.55
N THR A 198 -12.96 10.35 -1.47
CA THR A 198 -12.00 9.27 -1.18
C THR A 198 -10.88 9.77 -0.24
N ALA A 199 -10.10 8.85 0.32
CA ALA A 199 -8.91 9.19 1.10
C ALA A 199 -7.91 10.03 0.32
N LEU A 200 -7.70 9.71 -0.96
CA LEU A 200 -6.83 10.48 -1.83
C LEU A 200 -7.42 11.86 -2.16
N GLU A 201 -8.73 11.98 -2.37
CA GLU A 201 -9.36 13.29 -2.57
C GLU A 201 -9.25 14.18 -1.33
N ARG A 202 -9.40 13.60 -0.13
CA ARG A 202 -9.16 14.33 1.12
C ARG A 202 -7.69 14.75 1.25
N ALA A 203 -6.75 13.90 0.84
CA ALA A 203 -5.32 14.22 0.88
C ALA A 203 -4.95 15.34 -0.11
N ALA A 204 -5.53 15.33 -1.31
CA ALA A 204 -5.30 16.37 -2.33
C ALA A 204 -5.84 17.75 -1.93
N ALA A 205 -6.84 17.82 -1.04
CA ALA A 205 -7.44 19.06 -0.58
C ALA A 205 -6.66 19.78 0.55
N LEU A 206 -5.59 19.17 1.07
CA LEU A 206 -4.79 19.69 2.18
C LEU A 206 -3.38 20.14 1.78
N ASP A 207 -2.99 19.89 0.53
CA ASP A 207 -1.79 20.43 -0.13
C ASP A 207 -2.12 21.78 -0.78
#